data_AF-A0A9P8WAS5-F1
#
_entry.id   AF-A0A9P8WAS5-F1
#
_cell.length_a   1.000
_cell.length_b   1.000
_cell.length_c   1.000
_cell.angle_alpha   90.00
_cell.angle_beta   90.00
_cell.angle_gamma   90.00
#
_symmetry.space_group_name_H-M   'P 1'
#
loop_
_entity.id
_entity.type
_entity.pdbx_description
1 polymer ?
#
loop_
_entity_poly.entity_id
_entity_poly.type
_entity_poly.pdbx_seq_one_letter_code
_entity_poly.pdbx_strand_id
1 'polypeptide(L)'
;MLSRFTIAIPLVLSLVAFVLSNLCLFAGRDKGFMEDYAIARLNTSMLGHSLLASESSSSSSDDDNDDDGLFEDLKDKWNEVKDDIIDEINNVTSQIVDEWAEALGIAEWYSLHVVNVCEGYYKGNATNKNAGLNITHCTKARVDFNVSEMLNKELSIGPVDLSLADLGWSDEINDALDNLNDALLGLFIVYLVAIIASGIAMIGCVAALVLFRPHLSPRDTLINSRWAKVNSFLASLAAMSVFTGSVIVTVTADKAIKKLNRYGDDVGVSATKGNKFRALSWTAVAFAVTASLYWMAHKYLIKRQQRREWTERKANNDSPARGNSHEMTNVRA
;
A
#
# COMPACT_ATOMS: atom_id res chain seq x y z
N MET A 1 23.07 -26.89 -18.24
CA MET A 1 23.38 -26.91 -16.80
C MET A 1 23.19 -25.51 -16.25
N LEU A 2 22.15 -25.24 -15.45
CA LEU A 2 22.13 -24.04 -14.61
C LEU A 2 22.84 -24.40 -13.31
N SER A 3 23.91 -23.69 -12.97
CA SER A 3 24.63 -23.90 -11.71
C SER A 3 23.77 -23.45 -10.53
N ARG A 4 24.02 -23.97 -9.32
CA ARG A 4 23.34 -23.54 -8.09
C ARG A 4 23.38 -22.01 -7.89
N PHE A 5 24.41 -21.35 -8.43
CA PHE A 5 24.56 -19.89 -8.44
C PHE A 5 23.42 -19.15 -9.15
N THR A 6 22.77 -19.74 -10.17
CA THR A 6 21.65 -19.07 -10.85
C THR A 6 20.40 -18.99 -9.98
N ILE A 7 20.26 -19.87 -8.97
CA ILE A 7 19.14 -19.87 -8.01
C ILE A 7 19.33 -18.79 -6.94
N ALA A 8 20.55 -18.29 -6.74
CA ALA A 8 20.80 -17.18 -5.81
C ALA A 8 20.13 -15.87 -6.29
N ILE A 9 20.05 -15.65 -7.61
CA ILE A 9 19.42 -14.46 -8.20
C ILE A 9 17.93 -14.36 -7.82
N PRO A 10 17.05 -15.34 -8.17
CA PRO A 10 15.65 -15.26 -7.79
C PRO A 10 15.44 -15.29 -6.27
N LEU A 11 16.35 -15.92 -5.50
CA LEU A 11 16.29 -15.88 -4.04
C LEU A 11 16.42 -14.44 -3.52
N VAL A 12 17.43 -13.70 -3.98
CA VAL A 12 17.63 -12.30 -3.59
C VAL A 12 16.47 -11.43 -4.06
N LEU A 13 16.01 -11.59 -5.31
CA LEU A 13 14.87 -10.84 -5.84
C LEU A 13 13.59 -11.11 -5.04
N SER A 14 13.31 -12.37 -4.70
CA SER A 14 12.17 -12.74 -3.86
C SER A 14 12.29 -12.22 -2.43
N LEU A 15 13.49 -12.22 -1.85
CA LEU A 15 13.73 -11.63 -0.53
C LEU A 15 13.45 -10.12 -0.54
N VAL A 16 13.97 -9.39 -1.54
CA VAL A 16 13.71 -7.96 -1.68
C VAL A 16 12.21 -7.69 -1.86
N ALA A 17 11.53 -8.42 -2.75
CA ALA A 17 10.08 -8.29 -2.95
C ALA A 17 9.27 -8.61 -1.68
N PHE A 18 9.68 -9.63 -0.93
CA PHE A 18 9.08 -10.01 0.35
C PHE A 18 9.23 -8.88 1.38
N VAL A 19 10.43 -8.33 1.55
CA VAL A 19 10.68 -7.22 2.46
C VAL A 19 9.87 -6.00 2.06
N LEU A 20 9.93 -5.57 0.79
CA LEU A 20 9.19 -4.41 0.31
C LEU A 20 7.67 -4.55 0.48
N SER A 21 7.13 -5.76 0.28
CA SER A 21 5.69 -6.01 0.49
C SER A 21 5.30 -5.93 1.96
N ASN A 22 6.17 -6.39 2.88
CA ASN A 22 5.97 -6.19 4.32
C ASN A 22 6.07 -4.71 4.70
N LEU A 23 7.01 -3.96 4.10
CA LEU A 23 7.12 -2.51 4.33
C LEU A 23 5.87 -1.77 3.83
N CYS A 24 5.31 -2.14 2.68
CA CYS A 24 4.03 -1.59 2.21
C CYS A 24 2.88 -1.90 3.20
N LEU A 25 2.80 -3.15 3.68
CA LEU A 25 1.72 -3.58 4.57
C LEU A 25 1.79 -2.90 5.95
N PHE A 26 2.99 -2.75 6.50
CA PHE A 26 3.21 -2.27 7.86
C PHE A 26 3.73 -0.82 7.94
N ALA A 27 3.68 -0.06 6.85
CA ALA A 27 3.99 1.36 6.89
C ALA A 27 3.11 2.08 7.91
N GLY A 28 3.68 3.03 8.66
CA GLY A 28 2.94 3.80 9.66
C GLY A 28 2.45 2.98 10.86
N ARG A 29 3.06 1.83 11.16
CA ARG A 29 2.66 1.00 12.31
C ARG A 29 2.89 1.69 13.64
N ASP A 30 4.00 2.38 13.77
CA ASP A 30 4.43 3.05 14.99
C ASP A 30 5.05 4.41 14.62
N LYS A 31 5.07 5.34 15.58
CA LYS A 31 5.75 6.61 15.41
C LYS A 31 7.24 6.39 15.08
N GLY A 32 7.73 7.08 14.06
CA GLY A 32 9.04 6.96 13.44
C GLY A 32 9.18 5.86 12.38
N PHE A 33 8.16 5.02 12.16
CA PHE A 33 8.25 3.89 11.22
C PHE A 33 7.52 4.16 9.89
N MET A 34 8.27 4.61 8.88
CA MET A 34 7.79 4.78 7.49
C MET A 34 6.54 5.66 7.34
N GLU A 35 6.44 6.71 8.14
CA GLU A 35 5.27 7.61 8.21
C GLU A 35 5.06 8.40 6.91
N ASP A 36 6.12 8.67 6.16
CA ASP A 36 6.02 9.31 4.84
C ASP A 36 5.53 8.37 3.73
N TYR A 37 5.35 7.08 4.02
CA TYR A 37 4.84 6.08 3.10
C TYR A 37 3.34 5.86 3.31
N ALA A 38 2.59 6.96 3.48
CA ALA A 38 1.14 6.95 3.42
C ALA A 38 0.68 6.73 1.98
N ILE A 39 -0.51 6.15 1.81
CA ILE A 39 -1.22 6.03 0.53
C ILE A 39 -1.80 7.38 0.13
N ALA A 40 -2.47 8.01 1.09
CA ALA A 40 -3.04 9.34 0.97
C ALA A 40 -2.88 10.06 2.31
N ARG A 41 -2.77 11.38 2.27
CA ARG A 41 -2.75 12.23 3.45
C ARG A 41 -3.84 13.27 3.31
N LEU A 42 -4.73 13.34 4.29
CA LEU A 42 -5.78 14.32 4.43
C LEU A 42 -5.24 15.48 5.27
N ASN A 43 -5.55 16.70 4.86
CA ASN A 43 -5.35 17.92 5.60
C ASN A 43 -6.75 18.43 5.98
N THR A 44 -6.97 18.51 7.29
CA THR A 44 -8.23 18.86 7.96
C THR A 44 -8.06 20.12 8.82
N SER A 45 -6.92 20.80 8.71
CA SER A 45 -6.61 22.00 9.50
C SER A 45 -7.59 23.16 9.29
N MET A 46 -8.23 23.24 8.13
CA MET A 46 -9.23 24.28 7.81
C MET A 46 -10.68 23.79 7.98
N LEU A 47 -10.90 22.63 8.60
CA LEU A 47 -12.22 22.01 8.65
C LEU A 47 -13.24 22.93 9.35
N GLY A 48 -14.39 23.16 8.71
CA GLY A 48 -15.47 24.00 9.25
C GLY A 48 -15.28 25.52 9.09
N HIS A 49 -14.18 25.98 8.47
CA HIS A 49 -13.93 27.43 8.27
C HIS A 49 -15.03 28.16 7.47
N SER A 50 -15.80 27.45 6.64
CA SER A 50 -16.88 28.00 5.84
C SER A 50 -18.15 28.35 6.65
N LEU A 51 -18.34 27.72 7.81
CA LEU A 51 -19.45 28.07 8.71
C LEU A 51 -19.31 29.52 9.21
N LEU A 52 -18.08 29.96 9.48
CA LEU A 52 -17.76 31.34 9.89
C LEU A 52 -18.00 32.35 8.76
N ALA A 53 -17.69 31.97 7.53
CA ALA A 53 -17.88 32.82 6.36
C ALA A 53 -19.37 33.03 6.04
N SER A 54 -20.18 31.97 6.19
CA SER A 54 -21.63 32.02 5.95
C SER A 54 -22.33 32.98 6.91
N GLU A 55 -22.01 32.93 8.22
CA GLU A 55 -22.62 33.83 9.20
C GLU A 55 -22.15 35.28 9.11
N SER A 56 -20.91 35.52 8.65
CA SER A 56 -20.43 36.90 8.42
C SER A 56 -21.22 37.63 7.31
N SER A 57 -21.95 36.88 6.48
CA SER A 57 -22.81 37.41 5.41
C SER A 57 -24.29 37.52 5.77
N SER A 58 -24.72 36.95 6.91
CA SER A 58 -26.09 37.00 7.42
C SER A 58 -26.28 37.93 8.61
N SER A 59 -25.38 38.92 8.79
CA SER A 59 -25.55 40.00 9.77
C SER A 59 -26.63 41.00 9.33
N SER A 60 -27.87 40.54 9.26
CA SER A 60 -29.08 41.36 9.30
C SER A 60 -30.29 40.46 9.41
N SER A 61 -30.52 39.91 10.60
CA SER A 61 -31.84 39.63 11.18
C SER A 61 -31.64 39.24 12.64
N ASP A 62 -32.01 40.15 13.54
CA ASP A 62 -32.26 39.88 14.95
C ASP A 62 -33.38 38.82 15.04
N ASP A 63 -33.08 37.60 15.47
CA ASP A 63 -34.10 36.67 15.96
C ASP A 63 -33.48 35.79 17.05
N ASP A 64 -33.80 36.12 18.29
CA ASP A 64 -33.42 35.40 19.51
C ASP A 64 -33.98 33.96 19.47
N ASN A 65 -33.12 32.95 19.31
CA ASN A 65 -33.40 31.59 19.77
C ASN A 65 -32.14 30.97 20.42
N ASP A 66 -32.35 30.51 21.64
CA ASP A 66 -31.36 30.27 22.71
C ASP A 66 -30.52 28.97 22.59
N ASP A 67 -30.02 28.57 21.42
CA ASP A 67 -29.16 27.36 21.31
C ASP A 67 -27.71 27.62 20.82
N ASP A 68 -27.30 28.87 20.54
CA ASP A 68 -26.05 29.18 19.81
C ASP A 68 -24.85 29.68 20.66
N GLY A 69 -24.91 29.61 22.00
CA GLY A 69 -23.89 30.24 22.86
C GLY A 69 -22.46 29.69 22.75
N LEU A 70 -22.26 28.49 22.18
CA LEU A 70 -20.93 27.90 21.99
C LEU A 70 -20.33 28.23 20.61
N PHE A 71 -21.16 28.33 19.57
CA PHE A 71 -20.72 28.80 18.26
C PHE A 71 -20.37 30.28 18.28
N GLU A 72 -21.10 31.06 19.07
CA GLU A 72 -20.76 32.46 19.35
C GLU A 72 -19.39 32.57 20.06
N ASP A 73 -19.07 31.71 21.04
CA ASP A 73 -17.75 31.71 21.71
C ASP A 73 -16.59 31.33 20.76
N LEU A 74 -16.82 30.40 19.83
CA LEU A 74 -15.85 30.06 18.77
C LEU A 74 -15.68 31.21 17.76
N LYS A 75 -16.77 31.87 17.39
CA LYS A 75 -16.80 33.01 16.47
C LYS A 75 -16.17 34.25 17.11
N ASP A 76 -16.36 34.46 18.40
CA ASP A 76 -15.76 35.56 19.14
C ASP A 76 -14.25 35.35 19.28
N LYS A 77 -13.80 34.13 19.60
CA LYS A 77 -12.36 33.79 19.55
C LYS A 77 -11.76 33.97 18.16
N TRP A 78 -12.47 33.58 17.10
CA TRP A 78 -12.04 33.84 15.73
C TRP A 78 -11.87 35.32 15.44
N ASN A 79 -12.87 36.13 15.82
CA ASN A 79 -12.89 37.55 15.51
C ASN A 79 -11.86 38.31 16.34
N GLU A 80 -11.68 37.97 17.62
CA GLU A 80 -10.64 38.51 18.49
C GLU A 80 -9.24 38.24 17.92
N VAL A 81 -8.98 37.00 17.51
CA VAL A 81 -7.69 36.60 16.89
C VAL A 81 -7.52 37.24 15.52
N LYS A 82 -8.58 37.33 14.70
CA LYS A 82 -8.54 37.93 13.36
C LYS A 82 -8.24 39.43 13.41
N ASP A 83 -8.88 40.16 14.32
CA ASP A 83 -8.76 41.62 14.40
C ASP A 83 -7.39 42.07 14.94
N ASP A 84 -6.78 41.32 15.85
CA ASP A 84 -5.42 41.59 16.35
C ASP A 84 -4.31 41.32 15.30
N ILE A 85 -4.64 40.64 14.21
CA ILE A 85 -3.67 40.08 13.25
C ILE A 85 -3.67 40.79 11.89
N ILE A 86 -4.77 41.48 11.52
CA ILE A 86 -4.90 42.15 10.22
C ILE A 86 -3.84 43.25 9.98
N ASP A 87 -3.17 43.74 11.02
CA ASP A 87 -2.15 44.79 10.92
C ASP A 87 -0.74 44.29 10.51
N GLU A 88 -0.47 42.97 10.42
CA GLU A 88 0.86 42.43 10.06
C GLU A 88 0.82 41.26 9.05
N ILE A 89 0.32 41.53 7.84
CA ILE A 89 0.07 40.46 6.85
C ILE A 89 1.32 40.10 6.03
N ASN A 90 1.84 38.89 6.29
CA ASN A 90 2.15 37.89 5.26
C ASN A 90 2.42 36.46 5.81
N ASN A 91 2.29 36.19 7.12
CA ASN A 91 2.63 34.87 7.68
C ASN A 91 1.62 34.27 8.67
N VAL A 92 0.45 34.91 8.90
CA VAL A 92 -0.38 34.61 10.08
C VAL A 92 -1.52 33.62 9.85
N THR A 93 -1.72 33.11 8.64
CA THR A 93 -2.71 32.05 8.41
C THR A 93 -2.44 30.78 9.23
N SER A 94 -1.23 30.56 9.77
CA SER A 94 -0.94 29.36 10.58
C SER A 94 -1.48 29.36 11.99
N GLN A 95 -1.30 30.45 12.74
CA GLN A 95 -1.60 30.43 14.18
C GLN A 95 -3.09 30.26 14.41
N ILE A 96 -3.89 30.91 13.55
CA ILE A 96 -5.34 30.83 13.62
C ILE A 96 -5.81 29.41 13.28
N VAL A 97 -5.17 28.75 12.31
CA VAL A 97 -5.48 27.38 11.87
C VAL A 97 -5.18 26.33 12.94
N ASP A 98 -4.07 26.50 13.66
CA ASP A 98 -3.68 25.59 14.74
C ASP A 98 -4.69 25.69 15.92
N GLU A 99 -5.12 26.90 16.29
CA GLU A 99 -6.12 27.14 17.36
C GLU A 99 -7.50 26.56 17.02
N TRP A 100 -7.90 26.56 15.74
CA TRP A 100 -9.15 25.95 15.31
C TRP A 100 -9.19 24.44 15.44
N ALA A 101 -8.12 23.77 14.97
CA ALA A 101 -8.03 22.33 15.07
C ALA A 101 -8.05 21.90 16.55
N GLU A 102 -7.40 22.67 17.43
CA GLU A 102 -7.44 22.47 18.88
C GLU A 102 -8.84 22.72 19.46
N ALA A 103 -9.54 23.78 19.04
CA ALA A 103 -10.90 24.09 19.49
C ALA A 103 -11.93 23.01 19.09
N LEU A 104 -11.77 22.43 17.89
CA LEU A 104 -12.58 21.30 17.41
C LEU A 104 -12.14 19.94 17.99
N GLY A 105 -10.97 19.88 18.63
CA GLY A 105 -10.40 18.65 19.17
C GLY A 105 -9.94 17.63 18.10
N ILE A 106 -9.67 18.08 16.87
CA ILE A 106 -9.30 17.21 15.74
C ILE A 106 -7.82 17.36 15.38
N ALA A 107 -7.26 16.37 14.69
CA ALA A 107 -5.92 16.51 14.13
C ALA A 107 -5.94 17.38 12.86
N GLU A 108 -4.88 18.15 12.63
CA GLU A 108 -4.71 18.97 11.42
C GLU A 108 -4.46 18.15 10.16
N TRP A 109 -3.94 16.93 10.32
CA TRP A 109 -3.75 16.01 9.21
C TRP A 109 -3.85 14.55 9.63
N TYR A 110 -4.29 13.73 8.68
CA TYR A 110 -4.37 12.27 8.81
C TYR A 110 -3.62 11.60 7.67
N SER A 111 -2.76 10.64 7.95
CA SER A 111 -2.07 9.81 6.96
C SER A 111 -2.59 8.39 6.96
N LEU A 112 -3.14 7.99 5.83
CA LEU A 112 -3.74 6.67 5.62
C LEU A 112 -2.66 5.69 5.15
N HIS A 113 -2.43 4.63 5.90
CA HIS A 113 -1.59 3.48 5.54
C HIS A 113 -2.47 2.23 5.37
N VAL A 114 -1.90 1.14 4.85
CA VAL A 114 -2.67 -0.09 4.55
C VAL A 114 -3.43 -0.63 5.77
N VAL A 115 -2.82 -0.57 6.95
CA VAL A 115 -3.40 -1.13 8.20
C VAL A 115 -3.39 -0.15 9.37
N ASN A 116 -2.96 1.09 9.16
CA ASN A 116 -2.86 2.09 10.22
C ASN A 116 -3.25 3.47 9.70
N VAL A 117 -3.70 4.31 10.61
CA VAL A 117 -3.85 5.74 10.37
C VAL A 117 -3.01 6.46 11.41
N CYS A 118 -2.18 7.39 10.94
CA CYS A 118 -1.44 8.28 11.83
C CYS A 118 -2.00 9.69 11.70
N GLU A 119 -1.95 10.43 12.79
CA GLU A 119 -2.49 11.77 12.90
C GLU A 119 -1.52 12.67 13.64
N GLY A 120 -1.69 13.97 13.44
CA GLY A 120 -1.02 14.96 14.26
C GLY A 120 -1.15 16.37 13.70
N TYR A 121 -0.15 17.17 14.04
CA TYR A 121 -0.12 18.62 13.80
C TYR A 121 1.06 18.98 12.89
N TYR A 122 0.98 20.10 12.19
CA TYR A 122 2.09 20.61 11.41
C TYR A 122 3.15 21.25 12.33
N LYS A 123 4.41 21.18 11.91
CA LYS A 123 5.53 21.90 12.54
C LYS A 123 5.58 23.28 11.91
N GLY A 124 4.93 24.24 12.56
CA GLY A 124 4.72 25.57 12.00
C GLY A 124 3.65 25.56 10.90
N ASN A 125 3.70 26.53 9.99
CA ASN A 125 2.55 26.89 9.16
C ASN A 125 1.96 25.76 8.29
N ALA A 126 0.73 25.34 8.61
CA ALA A 126 -0.07 24.32 7.92
C ALA A 126 -0.40 24.63 6.44
N THR A 127 -0.37 25.91 6.02
CA THR A 127 -0.59 26.29 4.62
C THR A 127 0.64 26.12 3.72
N ASN A 128 1.82 25.84 4.28
CA ASN A 128 3.01 25.57 3.47
C ASN A 128 2.99 24.15 2.88
N LYS A 129 3.23 24.04 1.56
CA LYS A 129 3.27 22.77 0.81
C LYS A 129 4.27 21.72 1.33
N ASN A 130 5.23 22.13 2.18
CA ASN A 130 6.23 21.27 2.82
C ASN A 130 6.38 21.59 4.32
N ALA A 131 5.29 21.91 5.01
CA ALA A 131 5.32 22.02 6.46
C ALA A 131 5.80 20.70 7.07
N GLY A 132 6.69 20.78 8.06
CA GLY A 132 7.13 19.59 8.77
C GLY A 132 5.93 18.94 9.46
N LEU A 133 5.95 17.64 9.69
CA LEU A 133 4.85 16.95 10.38
C LEU A 133 5.29 16.59 11.79
N ASN A 134 4.42 16.85 12.77
CA ASN A 134 4.55 16.35 14.12
C ASN A 134 3.49 15.26 14.32
N ILE A 135 3.94 14.05 14.58
CA ILE A 135 3.09 12.86 14.61
C ILE A 135 2.74 12.60 16.06
N THR A 136 1.46 12.63 16.38
CA THR A 136 0.99 12.55 17.76
C THR A 136 0.65 11.10 18.07
N HIS A 137 -0.28 10.54 17.30
CA HIS A 137 -0.81 9.20 17.51
C HIS A 137 -0.88 8.41 16.19
N CYS A 138 -0.69 7.10 16.29
CA CYS A 138 -0.92 6.15 15.20
C CYS A 138 -1.84 5.06 15.72
N THR A 139 -3.02 4.95 15.11
CA THR A 139 -4.05 4.00 15.48
C THR A 139 -4.05 2.85 14.48
N LYS A 140 -4.07 1.61 15.00
CA LYS A 140 -4.23 0.41 14.18
C LYS A 140 -5.65 0.39 13.62
N ALA A 141 -5.77 0.45 12.29
CA ALA A 141 -7.04 0.25 11.64
C ALA A 141 -7.47 -1.21 11.84
N ARG A 142 -8.52 -1.45 12.63
CA ARG A 142 -9.18 -2.77 12.65
C ARG A 142 -9.88 -3.00 11.30
N VAL A 143 -10.24 -4.24 11.01
CA VAL A 143 -10.80 -4.70 9.72
C VAL A 143 -12.15 -4.03 9.34
N ASP A 144 -12.62 -3.08 10.14
CA ASP A 144 -13.91 -2.37 10.04
C ASP A 144 -13.67 -0.85 10.12
N PHE A 145 -12.66 -0.36 9.39
CA PHE A 145 -12.16 1.01 9.55
C PHE A 145 -12.87 2.00 8.62
N ASN A 146 -13.98 2.58 9.07
CA ASN A 146 -14.60 3.69 8.33
C ASN A 146 -13.93 5.02 8.72
N VAL A 147 -13.24 5.67 7.76
CA VAL A 147 -12.57 6.97 7.98
C VAL A 147 -13.57 8.04 8.41
N SER A 148 -14.75 8.07 7.79
CA SER A 148 -15.82 9.01 8.13
C SER A 148 -16.38 8.75 9.54
N GLU A 149 -16.47 7.50 9.96
CA GLU A 149 -16.89 7.15 11.32
C GLU A 149 -15.84 7.51 12.36
N MET A 150 -14.55 7.31 12.05
CA MET A 150 -13.45 7.75 12.91
C MET A 150 -13.49 9.28 13.07
N LEU A 151 -13.62 10.03 11.98
CA LEU A 151 -13.74 11.49 12.03
C LEU A 151 -14.98 11.91 12.83
N ASN A 152 -16.16 11.39 12.52
CA ASN A 152 -17.40 11.68 13.28
C ASN A 152 -17.24 11.40 14.78
N LYS A 153 -16.54 10.32 15.13
CA LYS A 153 -16.32 9.95 16.52
C LYS A 153 -15.36 10.91 17.22
N GLU A 154 -14.26 11.32 16.58
CA GLU A 154 -13.35 12.32 17.15
C GLU A 154 -14.07 13.68 17.30
N LEU A 155 -14.92 14.06 16.34
CA LEU A 155 -15.73 15.28 16.45
C LEU A 155 -16.77 15.23 17.58
N SER A 156 -17.50 14.11 17.73
CA SER A 156 -18.53 13.97 18.79
C SER A 156 -17.94 13.82 20.20
N ILE A 157 -16.67 13.42 20.32
CA ILE A 157 -15.94 13.38 21.60
C ILE A 157 -15.25 14.73 21.88
N GLY A 158 -15.17 15.61 20.87
CA GLY A 158 -14.58 16.93 20.98
C GLY A 158 -15.31 17.83 21.99
N PRO A 159 -14.75 19.03 22.27
CA PRO A 159 -15.37 20.01 23.18
C PRO A 159 -16.76 20.48 22.73
N VAL A 160 -17.12 20.14 21.48
CA VAL A 160 -18.32 20.58 20.78
C VAL A 160 -18.98 19.37 20.14
N ASP A 161 -20.28 19.15 20.40
CA ASP A 161 -21.03 18.04 19.82
C ASP A 161 -21.42 18.38 18.36
N LEU A 162 -20.47 18.19 17.45
CA LEU A 162 -20.66 18.41 16.01
C LEU A 162 -20.62 17.11 15.23
N SER A 163 -21.54 16.97 14.28
CA SER A 163 -21.50 15.89 13.30
C SER A 163 -20.92 16.39 11.97
N LEU A 164 -20.37 15.47 11.16
CA LEU A 164 -19.90 15.84 9.82
C LEU A 164 -21.00 16.49 8.96
N ALA A 165 -22.28 16.13 9.18
CA ALA A 165 -23.40 16.72 8.44
C ALA A 165 -23.55 18.23 8.70
N ASP A 166 -23.25 18.68 9.92
CA ASP A 166 -23.36 20.09 10.32
C ASP A 166 -22.25 20.95 9.71
N LEU A 167 -21.16 20.32 9.26
CA LEU A 167 -20.00 20.96 8.65
C LEU A 167 -20.11 21.10 7.12
N GLY A 168 -21.31 20.85 6.56
CA GLY A 168 -21.52 20.90 5.10
C GLY A 168 -20.88 19.73 4.35
N TRP A 169 -20.62 18.62 5.03
CA TRP A 169 -19.97 17.45 4.46
C TRP A 169 -20.85 16.76 3.40
N SER A 170 -20.37 16.71 2.16
CA SER A 170 -21.16 16.20 1.03
C SER A 170 -21.08 14.67 0.88
N ASP A 171 -22.10 14.09 0.24
CA ASP A 171 -22.14 12.65 -0.09
C ASP A 171 -20.96 12.22 -0.98
N GLU A 172 -20.41 13.12 -1.80
CA GLU A 172 -19.23 12.84 -2.64
C GLU A 172 -17.94 12.70 -1.82
N ILE A 173 -17.83 13.37 -0.68
CA ILE A 173 -16.71 13.22 0.25
C ILE A 173 -16.80 11.84 0.93
N ASN A 174 -18.01 11.47 1.37
CA ASN A 174 -18.28 10.13 1.92
C ASN A 174 -17.94 9.03 0.91
N ASP A 175 -18.44 9.13 -0.33
CA ASP A 175 -18.13 8.14 -1.37
C ASP A 175 -16.61 8.07 -1.66
N ALA A 176 -15.89 9.20 -1.63
CA ALA A 176 -14.44 9.18 -1.81
C ALA A 176 -13.71 8.44 -0.68
N LEU A 177 -14.16 8.61 0.56
CA LEU A 177 -13.61 7.95 1.75
C LEU A 177 -13.98 6.47 1.81
N ASP A 178 -15.21 6.12 1.46
CA ASP A 178 -15.66 4.72 1.37
C ASP A 178 -14.86 3.96 0.31
N ASN A 179 -14.66 4.56 -0.86
CA ASN A 179 -13.79 4.00 -1.90
C ASN A 179 -12.35 3.78 -1.39
N LEU A 180 -11.82 4.70 -0.58
CA LEU A 180 -10.51 4.54 0.05
C LEU A 180 -10.51 3.39 1.06
N ASN A 181 -11.51 3.29 1.93
CA ASN A 181 -11.64 2.22 2.89
C ASN A 181 -11.69 0.84 2.21
N ASP A 182 -12.56 0.68 1.20
CA ASP A 182 -12.65 -0.54 0.39
C ASP A 182 -11.31 -0.89 -0.26
N ALA A 183 -10.59 0.11 -0.76
CA ALA A 183 -9.26 -0.09 -1.31
C ALA A 183 -8.24 -0.50 -0.24
N LEU A 184 -8.26 0.06 0.97
CA LEU A 184 -7.38 -0.33 2.07
C LEU A 184 -7.62 -1.79 2.48
N LEU A 185 -8.88 -2.21 2.59
CA LEU A 185 -9.24 -3.61 2.86
C LEU A 185 -8.76 -4.53 1.73
N GLY A 186 -9.02 -4.16 0.48
CA GLY A 186 -8.54 -4.89 -0.69
C GLY A 186 -7.01 -5.01 -0.72
N LEU A 187 -6.30 -3.91 -0.39
CA LEU A 187 -4.84 -3.85 -0.29
C LEU A 187 -4.32 -4.78 0.79
N PHE A 188 -4.92 -4.77 1.98
CA PHE A 188 -4.56 -5.68 3.07
C PHE A 188 -4.60 -7.14 2.61
N ILE A 189 -5.71 -7.55 1.97
CA ILE A 189 -5.89 -8.93 1.49
C ILE A 189 -4.84 -9.29 0.43
N VAL A 190 -4.66 -8.46 -0.61
CA VAL A 190 -3.73 -8.79 -1.69
C VAL A 190 -2.27 -8.75 -1.25
N TYR A 191 -1.87 -7.82 -0.37
CA TYR A 191 -0.52 -7.81 0.18
C TYR A 191 -0.27 -9.01 1.11
N LEU A 192 -1.27 -9.44 1.89
CA LEU A 192 -1.16 -10.64 2.70
C LEU A 192 -0.92 -11.89 1.83
N VAL A 193 -1.69 -12.06 0.76
CA VAL A 193 -1.49 -13.16 -0.21
C VAL A 193 -0.10 -13.07 -0.84
N ALA A 194 0.34 -11.88 -1.24
CA ALA A 194 1.66 -11.66 -1.80
C ALA A 194 2.80 -12.06 -0.84
N ILE A 195 2.71 -11.64 0.42
CA ILE A 195 3.72 -11.94 1.45
C ILE A 195 3.78 -13.43 1.73
N ILE A 196 2.63 -14.10 1.90
CA ILE A 196 2.57 -15.55 2.13
C ILE A 196 3.14 -16.31 0.94
N ALA A 197 2.67 -16.00 -0.28
CA ALA A 197 3.14 -16.68 -1.49
C ALA A 197 4.65 -16.45 -1.74
N SER A 198 5.13 -15.22 -1.54
CA SER A 198 6.55 -14.87 -1.68
C SER A 198 7.41 -15.55 -0.61
N GLY A 199 6.95 -15.59 0.64
CA GLY A 199 7.64 -16.27 1.74
C GLY A 199 7.81 -17.77 1.48
N ILE A 200 6.75 -18.45 1.04
CA ILE A 200 6.82 -19.87 0.67
C ILE A 200 7.74 -20.07 -0.55
N ALA A 201 7.66 -19.20 -1.57
CA ALA A 201 8.54 -19.25 -2.74
C ALA A 201 10.02 -19.04 -2.36
N MET A 202 10.31 -18.17 -1.40
CA MET A 202 11.65 -17.92 -0.88
C MET A 202 12.20 -19.16 -0.16
N ILE A 203 11.41 -19.80 0.69
CA ILE A 203 11.76 -21.08 1.33
C ILE A 203 12.00 -22.15 0.25
N GLY A 204 11.18 -22.18 -0.80
CA GLY A 204 11.37 -23.05 -1.96
C GLY A 204 12.70 -22.82 -2.68
N CYS A 205 13.17 -21.57 -2.80
CA CYS A 205 14.48 -21.25 -3.36
C CYS A 205 15.62 -21.80 -2.48
N VAL A 206 15.53 -21.65 -1.16
CA VAL A 206 16.52 -22.20 -0.22
C VAL A 206 16.55 -23.72 -0.28
N ALA A 207 15.38 -24.37 -0.27
CA ALA A 207 15.25 -25.81 -0.42
C ALA A 207 15.88 -26.29 -1.75
N ALA A 208 15.69 -25.55 -2.84
CA ALA A 208 16.29 -25.86 -4.12
C ALA A 208 17.84 -25.81 -4.08
N LEU A 209 18.45 -24.89 -3.33
CA LEU A 209 19.91 -24.83 -3.19
C LEU A 209 20.50 -26.08 -2.52
N VAL A 210 19.78 -26.66 -1.56
CA VAL A 210 20.23 -27.84 -0.80
C VAL A 210 19.86 -29.14 -1.52
N LEU A 211 18.64 -29.24 -2.02
CA LEU A 211 18.05 -30.48 -2.54
C LEU A 211 18.33 -30.70 -4.03
N PHE A 212 18.58 -29.65 -4.82
CA PHE A 212 18.84 -29.84 -6.24
C PHE A 212 20.20 -30.49 -6.46
N ARG A 213 20.17 -31.74 -6.91
CA ARG A 213 21.33 -32.47 -7.39
C ARG A 213 21.47 -32.24 -8.90
N PRO A 214 22.65 -31.78 -9.37
CA PRO A 214 22.91 -31.61 -10.78
C PRO A 214 23.12 -32.98 -11.43
N HIS A 215 22.01 -33.62 -11.77
CA HIS A 215 21.89 -34.63 -12.83
C HIS A 215 22.74 -35.90 -12.65
N LEU A 216 22.25 -36.84 -11.82
CA LEU A 216 22.74 -38.23 -11.85
C LEU A 216 21.64 -39.26 -12.16
N SER A 217 20.34 -38.93 -12.05
CA SER A 217 19.24 -39.90 -12.23
C SER A 217 17.97 -39.31 -12.87
N PRO A 218 17.24 -40.08 -13.71
CA PRO A 218 15.92 -39.68 -14.24
C PRO A 218 14.89 -39.34 -13.15
N ARG A 219 15.03 -39.91 -11.94
CA ARG A 219 14.19 -39.57 -10.78
C ARG A 219 14.42 -38.15 -10.30
N ASP A 220 15.66 -37.67 -10.30
CA ASP A 220 16.01 -36.31 -9.87
C ASP A 220 15.47 -35.25 -10.83
N THR A 221 15.50 -35.52 -12.14
CA THR A 221 14.93 -34.64 -13.17
C THR A 221 13.41 -34.50 -13.03
N LEU A 222 12.71 -35.56 -12.62
CA LEU A 222 11.28 -35.50 -12.34
C LEU A 222 10.97 -34.66 -11.09
N ILE A 223 11.74 -34.86 -10.01
CA ILE A 223 11.61 -34.09 -8.77
C ILE A 223 11.86 -32.61 -9.08
N ASN A 224 12.99 -32.24 -9.68
CA ASN A 224 13.33 -30.85 -10.01
C ASN A 224 12.25 -30.18 -10.87
N SER A 225 11.63 -30.91 -11.81
CA SER A 225 10.52 -30.40 -12.64
C SER A 225 9.23 -30.16 -11.84
N ARG A 226 8.89 -31.02 -10.87
CA ARG A 226 7.73 -30.80 -9.98
C ARG A 226 7.97 -29.58 -9.08
N TRP A 227 9.15 -29.47 -8.49
CA TRP A 227 9.54 -28.33 -7.66
C TRP A 227 9.52 -27.01 -8.43
N ALA A 228 10.11 -26.96 -9.63
CA ALA A 228 10.11 -25.77 -10.47
C ALA A 228 8.70 -25.30 -10.87
N LYS A 229 7.73 -26.22 -11.01
CA LYS A 229 6.33 -25.88 -11.27
C LYS A 229 5.66 -25.23 -10.06
N VAL A 230 5.83 -25.81 -8.87
CA VAL A 230 5.25 -25.27 -7.63
C VAL A 230 5.83 -23.89 -7.33
N ASN A 231 7.15 -23.74 -7.40
CA ASN A 231 7.80 -22.46 -7.12
C ASN A 231 7.47 -21.40 -8.18
N SER A 232 7.34 -21.78 -9.45
CA SER A 232 6.84 -20.89 -10.51
C SER A 232 5.43 -20.42 -10.23
N PHE A 233 4.54 -21.30 -9.76
CA PHE A 233 3.17 -20.91 -9.42
C PHE A 233 3.13 -19.90 -8.26
N LEU A 234 3.86 -20.18 -7.18
CA LEU A 234 3.94 -19.29 -6.02
C LEU A 234 4.55 -17.92 -6.36
N ALA A 235 5.65 -17.90 -7.12
CA ALA A 235 6.27 -16.66 -7.56
C ALA A 235 5.35 -15.84 -8.48
N SER A 236 4.59 -16.49 -9.37
CA SER A 236 3.60 -15.81 -10.21
C SER A 236 2.41 -15.30 -9.41
N LEU A 237 1.92 -16.06 -8.43
CA LEU A 237 0.85 -15.63 -7.53
C LEU A 237 1.27 -14.38 -6.74
N ALA A 238 2.47 -14.40 -6.14
CA ALA A 238 3.02 -13.25 -5.44
C ALA A 238 3.13 -12.01 -6.35
N ALA A 239 3.69 -12.17 -7.56
CA ALA A 239 3.83 -11.07 -8.52
C ALA A 239 2.48 -10.48 -8.94
N MET A 240 1.48 -11.32 -9.20
CA MET A 240 0.13 -10.88 -9.54
C MET A 240 -0.54 -10.14 -8.38
N SER A 241 -0.43 -10.65 -7.16
CA SER A 241 -1.02 -10.01 -5.97
C SER A 241 -0.41 -8.64 -5.68
N VAL A 242 0.91 -8.49 -5.73
CA VAL A 242 1.58 -7.17 -5.54
C VAL A 242 1.23 -6.20 -6.68
N PHE A 243 1.13 -6.72 -7.92
CA PHE A 243 0.72 -5.92 -9.07
C PHE A 243 -0.70 -5.39 -8.91
N THR A 244 -1.66 -6.26 -8.57
CA THR A 244 -3.04 -5.85 -8.29
C THR A 244 -3.12 -4.83 -7.17
N GLY A 245 -2.38 -5.02 -6.07
CA GLY A 245 -2.30 -4.03 -5.00
C GLY A 245 -1.75 -2.68 -5.48
N SER A 246 -0.68 -2.68 -6.28
CA SER A 246 -0.12 -1.44 -6.84
C SER A 246 -1.08 -0.73 -7.79
N VAL A 247 -1.93 -1.47 -8.51
CA VAL A 247 -2.99 -0.91 -9.36
C VAL A 247 -4.11 -0.32 -8.50
N ILE A 248 -4.62 -1.06 -7.51
CA ILE A 248 -5.69 -0.60 -6.60
C ILE A 248 -5.30 0.73 -5.96
N VAL A 249 -4.11 0.80 -5.33
CA VAL A 249 -3.68 2.03 -4.65
C VAL A 249 -3.53 3.20 -5.62
N THR A 250 -3.01 2.94 -6.83
CA THR A 250 -2.79 4.01 -7.82
C THR A 250 -4.11 4.56 -8.32
N VAL A 251 -5.06 3.69 -8.68
CA VAL A 251 -6.34 4.09 -9.28
C VAL A 251 -7.24 4.73 -8.23
N THR A 252 -7.38 4.11 -7.06
CA THR A 252 -8.32 4.58 -6.04
C THR A 252 -7.83 5.85 -5.37
N ALA A 253 -6.54 5.96 -5.03
CA ALA A 253 -6.01 7.18 -4.42
C ALA A 253 -6.13 8.38 -5.39
N ASP A 254 -5.78 8.22 -6.68
CA ASP A 254 -5.90 9.32 -7.65
C ASP A 254 -7.36 9.73 -7.88
N LYS A 255 -8.33 8.81 -7.80
CA LYS A 255 -9.77 9.12 -7.89
C LYS A 255 -10.29 9.80 -6.63
N ALA A 256 -10.01 9.24 -5.46
CA ALA A 256 -10.48 9.76 -4.19
C ALA A 256 -9.92 11.15 -3.92
N ILE A 257 -8.62 11.36 -4.13
CA ILE A 257 -7.98 12.68 -3.93
C ILE A 257 -8.56 13.74 -4.85
N LYS A 258 -8.88 13.40 -6.10
CA LYS A 258 -9.54 14.35 -7.02
C LYS A 258 -10.95 14.72 -6.57
N LYS A 259 -11.70 13.77 -5.99
CA LYS A 259 -13.03 14.06 -5.45
C LYS A 259 -12.91 14.91 -4.18
N LEU A 260 -12.04 14.50 -3.24
CA LEU A 260 -11.79 15.23 -2.00
C LEU A 260 -11.33 16.66 -2.27
N ASN A 261 -10.38 16.90 -3.17
CA ASN A 261 -9.95 18.27 -3.50
C ASN A 261 -10.96 19.07 -4.32
N ARG A 262 -12.05 18.45 -4.80
CA ARG A 262 -13.08 19.16 -5.58
C ARG A 262 -14.26 19.58 -4.72
N TYR A 263 -14.64 18.73 -3.78
CA TYR A 263 -15.79 18.93 -2.90
C TYR A 263 -15.38 19.28 -1.46
N GLY A 264 -14.13 19.01 -1.09
CA GLY A 264 -13.59 19.28 0.23
C GLY A 264 -13.11 20.72 0.42
N ASP A 265 -12.85 21.48 -0.66
CA ASP A 265 -12.37 22.87 -0.55
C ASP A 265 -13.37 23.74 0.23
N ASP A 266 -14.67 23.55 0.00
CA ASP A 266 -15.74 24.30 0.67
C ASP A 266 -15.86 23.99 2.16
N VAL A 267 -15.39 22.81 2.60
CA VAL A 267 -15.41 22.41 4.01
C VAL A 267 -14.02 22.46 4.65
N GLY A 268 -12.99 22.88 3.90
CA GLY A 268 -11.61 23.02 4.37
C GLY A 268 -10.83 21.69 4.47
N VAL A 269 -11.22 20.70 3.68
CA VAL A 269 -10.54 19.40 3.60
C VAL A 269 -9.83 19.27 2.27
N SER A 270 -8.54 18.97 2.31
CA SER A 270 -7.76 18.65 1.11
C SER A 270 -6.98 17.34 1.29
N ALA A 271 -6.66 16.68 0.19
CA ALA A 271 -5.98 15.41 0.16
C ALA A 271 -4.77 15.45 -0.77
N THR A 272 -3.70 14.78 -0.35
CA THR A 272 -2.45 14.65 -1.09
C THR A 272 -2.05 13.20 -1.24
N LYS A 273 -1.45 12.87 -2.40
CA LYS A 273 -1.10 11.49 -2.74
C LYS A 273 0.25 11.08 -2.18
N GLY A 274 0.34 9.82 -1.76
CA GLY A 274 1.53 9.16 -1.29
C GLY A 274 2.52 8.77 -2.38
N ASN A 275 3.32 9.70 -2.90
CA ASN A 275 4.29 9.39 -3.95
C ASN A 275 5.35 8.36 -3.50
N LYS A 276 5.80 8.42 -2.22
CA LYS A 276 6.81 7.48 -1.70
C LYS A 276 6.25 6.05 -1.60
N PHE A 277 5.00 5.90 -1.12
CA PHE A 277 4.33 4.60 -1.10
C PHE A 277 4.15 4.03 -2.51
N ARG A 278 3.68 4.84 -3.45
CA ARG A 278 3.54 4.43 -4.85
C ARG A 278 4.87 3.97 -5.45
N ALA A 279 5.96 4.69 -5.21
CA ALA A 279 7.28 4.27 -5.69
C ALA A 279 7.71 2.93 -5.05
N LEU A 280 7.48 2.76 -3.75
CA LEU A 280 7.79 1.52 -3.02
C LEU A 280 7.01 0.33 -3.57
N SER A 281 5.70 0.48 -3.80
CA SER A 281 4.84 -0.59 -4.30
C SER A 281 5.23 -1.04 -5.71
N TRP A 282 5.47 -0.10 -6.62
CA TRP A 282 5.92 -0.41 -7.99
C TRP A 282 7.33 -1.02 -8.02
N THR A 283 8.20 -0.65 -7.07
CA THR A 283 9.50 -1.31 -6.91
C THR A 283 9.31 -2.77 -6.50
N ALA A 284 8.42 -3.05 -5.54
CA ALA A 284 8.09 -4.42 -5.15
C ALA A 284 7.56 -5.25 -6.33
N VAL A 285 6.71 -4.66 -7.18
CA VAL A 285 6.22 -5.29 -8.43
C VAL A 285 7.40 -5.69 -9.32
N ALA A 286 8.33 -4.78 -9.59
CA ALA A 286 9.46 -5.04 -10.49
C ALA A 286 10.30 -6.26 -10.03
N PHE A 287 10.62 -6.32 -8.73
CA PHE A 287 11.35 -7.45 -8.15
C PHE A 287 10.55 -8.76 -8.21
N ALA A 288 9.26 -8.73 -7.84
CA ALA A 288 8.41 -9.91 -7.83
C ALA A 288 8.18 -10.47 -9.26
N VAL A 289 7.94 -9.60 -10.24
CA VAL A 289 7.78 -9.98 -11.65
C VAL A 289 9.06 -10.57 -12.20
N THR A 290 10.21 -10.00 -11.89
CA THR A 290 11.51 -10.53 -12.35
C THR A 290 11.78 -11.92 -11.77
N ALA A 291 11.50 -12.14 -10.48
CA ALA A 291 11.60 -13.45 -9.86
C ALA A 291 10.63 -14.47 -10.50
N SER A 292 9.39 -14.06 -10.78
CA SER A 292 8.39 -14.87 -11.47
C SER A 292 8.84 -15.27 -12.88
N LEU A 293 9.36 -14.32 -13.67
CA LEU A 293 9.91 -14.56 -15.01
C LEU A 293 11.07 -15.55 -14.99
N TYR A 294 11.98 -15.44 -14.02
CA TYR A 294 13.05 -16.41 -13.84
C TYR A 294 12.50 -17.83 -13.65
N TRP A 295 11.55 -18.03 -12.73
CA TRP A 295 10.99 -19.35 -12.45
C TRP A 295 10.18 -19.90 -13.62
N MET A 296 9.49 -19.05 -14.37
CA MET A 296 8.82 -19.43 -15.61
C MET A 296 9.82 -19.90 -16.68
N ALA A 297 10.91 -19.17 -16.88
CA ALA A 297 11.96 -19.54 -17.82
C ALA A 297 12.65 -20.84 -17.38
N HIS A 298 12.96 -20.99 -16.09
CA HIS A 298 13.59 -22.19 -15.54
C HIS A 298 12.73 -23.44 -15.74
N LYS A 299 11.43 -23.35 -15.45
CA LYS A 299 10.44 -24.41 -15.71
C LYS A 299 10.39 -24.78 -17.20
N TYR A 300 10.40 -23.79 -18.09
CA TYR A 300 10.40 -24.01 -19.54
C TYR A 300 11.67 -24.73 -20.01
N LEU A 301 12.84 -24.33 -19.51
CA LEU A 301 14.13 -24.94 -19.84
C LEU A 301 14.21 -26.40 -19.38
N ILE A 302 13.75 -26.73 -18.16
CA ILE A 302 13.68 -28.12 -17.67
C ILE A 302 12.76 -28.96 -18.56
N LYS A 303 11.58 -28.44 -18.92
CA LYS A 303 10.64 -29.15 -19.81
C LYS A 303 11.25 -29.41 -21.19
N ARG A 304 12.02 -28.45 -21.73
CA ARG A 304 12.71 -28.60 -23.02
C ARG A 304 13.82 -29.66 -22.95
N GLN A 305 14.59 -29.69 -21.86
CA GLN A 305 15.62 -30.71 -21.63
C GLN A 305 15.01 -32.12 -21.53
N GLN A 306 13.94 -32.27 -20.73
CA GLN A 306 13.23 -33.54 -20.62
C GLN A 306 12.79 -34.03 -22.01
N ARG A 307 12.16 -33.17 -22.84
CA ARG A 307 11.73 -33.56 -24.19
C ARG A 307 12.88 -34.08 -25.05
N ARG A 308 14.07 -33.47 -24.97
CA ARG A 308 15.27 -33.93 -25.71
C ARG A 308 15.73 -35.32 -25.25
N GLU A 309 15.81 -35.51 -23.93
CA GLU A 309 16.18 -36.82 -23.36
C GLU A 309 15.17 -37.91 -23.73
N TRP A 310 13.87 -37.59 -23.75
CA TRP A 310 12.83 -38.52 -24.20
C TRP A 310 12.96 -38.88 -25.69
N THR A 311 13.26 -37.91 -26.56
CA THR A 311 13.48 -38.17 -27.99
C THR A 311 14.73 -39.00 -28.25
N GLU A 312 15.83 -38.74 -27.53
CA GLU A 312 17.08 -39.51 -27.64
C GLU A 312 16.87 -40.96 -27.17
N ARG A 313 16.18 -41.16 -26.04
CA ARG A 313 15.84 -42.51 -25.55
C ARG A 313 14.95 -43.29 -26.51
N LYS A 314 13.96 -42.63 -27.12
CA LYS A 314 13.10 -43.26 -28.11
C LYS A 314 13.89 -43.66 -29.35
N ALA A 315 14.73 -42.76 -29.87
CA ALA A 315 15.59 -43.03 -31.02
C ALA A 315 16.57 -44.19 -30.76
N ASN A 316 17.12 -44.30 -29.54
CA ASN A 316 18.01 -45.40 -29.17
C ASN A 316 17.27 -46.75 -29.04
N ASN A 317 16.04 -46.75 -28.52
CA ASN A 317 15.21 -47.97 -28.46
C ASN A 317 14.72 -48.44 -29.83
N ASP A 318 14.46 -47.52 -30.76
CA ASP A 318 13.98 -47.82 -32.11
C ASP A 318 15.14 -48.20 -33.07
N SER A 319 16.40 -48.10 -32.64
CA SER A 319 17.57 -48.50 -33.43
C SER A 319 17.77 -50.02 -33.38
N PRO A 320 17.78 -50.75 -34.52
CA PRO A 320 18.02 -52.19 -34.52
C PRO A 320 19.42 -52.48 -33.97
N ALA A 321 19.52 -53.38 -32.99
CA ALA A 321 20.76 -53.79 -32.35
C ALA A 321 21.82 -54.15 -33.41
N ARG A 322 22.80 -53.27 -33.63
CA ARG A 322 23.96 -53.55 -34.47
C ARG A 322 24.88 -54.51 -33.72
N GLY A 323 24.76 -55.80 -34.06
CA GLY A 323 25.87 -56.75 -34.10
C GLY A 323 26.31 -57.38 -32.79
N ASN A 324 25.65 -58.46 -32.38
CA ASN A 324 26.33 -59.57 -31.71
C ASN A 324 27.10 -60.35 -32.79
N SER A 325 28.31 -59.92 -33.14
CA SER A 325 29.27 -60.76 -33.84
C SER A 325 30.02 -61.57 -32.79
N HIS A 326 29.56 -62.80 -32.56
CA HIS A 326 30.35 -63.84 -31.92
C HIS A 326 31.63 -64.06 -32.72
N GLU A 327 32.74 -63.49 -32.24
CA GLU A 327 34.08 -63.87 -32.65
C GLU A 327 34.44 -65.16 -31.92
N MET A 328 34.11 -66.32 -32.52
CA MET A 328 34.66 -67.61 -32.09
C MET A 328 36.07 -67.76 -32.67
N THR A 329 37.07 -67.29 -31.94
CA THR A 329 38.47 -67.66 -32.12
C THR A 329 38.68 -69.13 -31.75
N ASN A 330 38.82 -69.96 -32.78
CA ASN A 330 39.87 -70.98 -32.95
C ASN A 330 40.21 -71.90 -31.76
N VAL A 331 39.69 -73.13 -31.77
CA VAL A 331 40.37 -74.32 -31.19
C VAL A 331 40.17 -75.49 -32.16
N ARG A 332 41.21 -75.84 -32.92
CA ARG A 332 41.39 -77.18 -33.49
C ARG A 332 42.77 -77.68 -33.10
N ALA A 333 42.77 -78.76 -32.33
CA ALA A 333 43.87 -79.70 -32.18
C ALA A 333 44.06 -80.50 -33.46
#